data_AF-A0A7W3QRY1-F1
#
_entry.id   AF-A0A7W3QRY1-F1
#
_cell.length_a   1.000
_cell.length_b   1.000
_cell.length_c   1.000
_cell.angle_alpha   90.00
_cell.angle_beta   90.00
_cell.angle_gamma   90.00
#
_symmetry.space_group_name_H-M   'P 1'
#
loop_
_entity.id
_entity.type
_entity.pdbx_description
1 polymer ?
#
loop_
_entity_poly.entity_id
_entity_poly.type
_entity_poly.pdbx_seq_one_letter_code
_entity_poly.pdbx_strand_id
1 'polypeptide(L)'
;MRAEHRRQRWAAYATCVLTGAYGLMKLAHALGSDVLVDKEPMRPDLRVQMLARDGWFVASYWIMAAVAIAGVLLALATVQPWGRRLPRRLLLGLTGGIGALMVLRSVGPVGFGFLGDALVLTGLRPPPAEHAELARHLARWDLMLWSPFFLAWGALWIATARQFARRTRTSRIDT
;
A
#
# COMPACT_ATOMS: atom_id res chain seq x y z
N MET A 1 7.20 9.23 -30.69
CA MET A 1 8.06 9.44 -29.50
C MET A 1 7.33 9.92 -28.22
N ARG A 2 6.56 11.02 -28.21
CA ARG A 2 5.92 11.54 -26.96
C ARG A 2 4.91 10.57 -26.31
N ALA A 3 4.12 9.84 -27.10
CA ALA A 3 3.16 8.85 -26.59
C ALA A 3 3.85 7.65 -25.92
N GLU A 4 4.98 7.22 -26.48
CA GLU A 4 5.75 6.08 -26.00
C GLU A 4 6.47 6.40 -24.67
N HIS A 5 7.00 7.63 -24.54
CA HIS A 5 7.56 8.11 -23.27
C HIS A 5 6.48 8.27 -22.18
N ARG A 6 5.27 8.71 -22.54
CA ARG A 6 4.11 8.74 -21.63
C ARG A 6 3.73 7.33 -21.17
N ARG A 7 3.67 6.39 -22.10
CA ARG A 7 3.41 4.96 -21.86
C ARG A 7 4.54 4.27 -21.09
N GLN A 8 5.74 4.83 -21.08
CA GLN A 8 6.84 4.29 -20.29
C GLN A 8 6.84 4.80 -18.85
N ARG A 9 6.16 5.91 -18.50
CA ARG A 9 6.20 6.55 -17.16
C ARG A 9 4.90 6.50 -16.37
N TRP A 10 3.79 6.09 -17.00
CA TRP A 10 2.46 6.09 -16.35
C TRP A 10 2.42 5.31 -15.05
N ALA A 11 3.15 4.18 -14.94
CA ALA A 11 3.08 3.34 -13.75
C ALA A 11 3.61 4.08 -12.52
N ALA A 12 4.71 4.81 -12.67
CA ALA A 12 5.26 5.61 -11.57
C ALA A 12 4.31 6.72 -11.12
N TYR A 13 3.65 7.41 -12.06
CA TYR A 13 2.65 8.42 -11.72
C TYR A 13 1.40 7.82 -11.08
N ALA A 14 0.90 6.70 -11.60
CA ALA A 14 -0.22 5.98 -10.99
C ALA A 14 0.14 5.49 -9.57
N THR A 15 1.36 4.98 -9.37
CA THR A 15 1.89 4.62 -8.05
C THR A 15 1.94 5.84 -7.13
N CYS A 16 2.39 7.01 -7.61
CA CYS A 16 2.38 8.24 -6.81
C CYS A 16 0.98 8.62 -6.37
N VAL A 17 0.01 8.58 -7.29
CA VAL A 17 -1.39 8.93 -6.99
C VAL A 17 -1.98 7.98 -5.94
N LEU A 18 -1.83 6.66 -6.11
CA LEU A 18 -2.37 5.69 -5.14
C LEU A 18 -1.66 5.77 -3.78
N THR A 19 -0.33 5.93 -3.77
CA THR A 19 0.45 6.09 -2.53
C THR A 19 0.09 7.38 -1.81
N GLY A 20 -0.08 8.47 -2.55
CA GLY A 20 -0.48 9.76 -2.02
C GLY A 20 -1.91 9.73 -1.46
N ALA A 21 -2.85 9.10 -2.16
CA ALA A 21 -4.23 8.93 -1.68
C ALA A 21 -4.28 8.16 -0.36
N TYR A 22 -3.55 7.04 -0.26
CA TYR A 22 -3.43 6.28 0.99
C TYR A 22 -2.77 7.10 2.12
N GLY A 23 -1.70 7.82 1.81
CA GLY A 23 -1.02 8.71 2.76
C GLY A 23 -1.91 9.86 3.26
N LEU A 24 -2.68 10.48 2.37
CA LEU A 24 -3.59 11.56 2.71
C LEU A 24 -4.72 11.07 3.61
N MET A 25 -5.26 9.88 3.33
CA MET A 25 -6.22 9.23 4.22
C MET A 25 -5.61 8.98 5.61
N LYS A 26 -4.35 8.51 5.70
CA LYS A 26 -3.67 8.33 7.00
C LYS A 26 -3.42 9.66 7.71
N LEU A 27 -3.08 10.71 6.98
CA LEU A 27 -2.94 12.05 7.52
C LEU A 27 -4.27 12.60 8.04
N ALA A 28 -5.38 12.37 7.33
CA ALA A 28 -6.71 12.76 7.78
C ALA A 28 -7.09 12.09 9.11
N HIS A 29 -6.76 10.80 9.29
CA HIS A 29 -6.91 10.12 10.57
C HIS A 29 -5.97 10.68 11.65
N ALA A 30 -4.72 11.03 11.31
CA ALA A 30 -3.79 11.69 12.24
C ALA A 30 -4.31 13.05 12.74
N LEU A 31 -5.00 13.79 11.86
CA LEU A 31 -5.66 15.06 12.16
C LEU A 31 -6.98 14.87 12.93
N GLY A 32 -7.40 13.63 13.17
CA GLY A 32 -8.57 13.32 13.98
C GLY A 32 -9.88 13.17 13.21
N SER A 33 -9.81 12.90 11.90
CA SER A 33 -10.98 12.56 11.10
C SER A 33 -11.39 11.10 11.32
N ASP A 34 -12.66 10.88 11.65
CA ASP A 34 -13.23 9.53 11.86
C ASP A 34 -13.86 8.95 10.58
N VAL A 35 -13.80 9.66 9.45
CA VAL A 35 -14.65 9.46 8.26
C VAL A 35 -14.46 8.08 7.60
N LEU A 36 -13.37 7.35 7.89
CA LEU A 36 -13.13 5.99 7.38
C LEU A 36 -12.81 4.94 8.47
N VAL A 37 -12.85 5.30 9.75
CA VAL A 37 -12.47 4.39 10.87
C VAL A 37 -13.34 3.14 10.87
N ASP A 38 -14.62 3.29 10.53
CA ASP A 38 -15.56 2.17 10.49
C ASP A 38 -15.31 1.18 9.35
N LYS A 39 -14.55 1.58 8.33
CA LYS A 39 -14.32 0.77 7.11
C LYS A 39 -12.91 0.21 7.05
N GLU A 40 -12.03 0.60 7.96
CA GLU A 40 -10.66 0.10 8.01
C GLU A 40 -10.62 -1.22 8.81
N PRO A 41 -9.96 -2.29 8.31
CA PRO A 41 -9.80 -3.56 9.01
C PRO A 41 -8.88 -3.38 10.22
N MET A 42 -9.41 -2.78 11.28
CA MET A 42 -8.74 -2.58 12.56
C MET A 42 -9.19 -3.62 13.56
N ARG A 43 -8.23 -4.16 14.33
CA ARG A 43 -8.55 -5.06 15.44
C ARG A 43 -9.40 -4.30 16.50
N PRO A 44 -10.31 -4.96 17.22
CA PRO A 44 -11.23 -4.32 18.17
C PRO A 44 -10.52 -3.49 19.24
N ASP A 45 -9.37 -3.99 19.71
CA ASP A 45 -8.44 -3.37 20.66
C ASP A 45 -7.85 -2.04 20.17
N LEU A 46 -7.60 -1.91 18.86
CA LEU A 46 -7.08 -0.68 18.26
C LEU A 46 -8.17 0.39 18.10
N ARG A 47 -9.44 -0.02 17.95
CA ARG A 47 -10.58 0.91 17.89
C ARG A 47 -10.79 1.64 19.22
N VAL A 48 -10.61 0.94 20.34
CA VAL A 48 -10.70 1.55 21.69
C VAL A 48 -9.55 2.53 21.93
N GLN A 49 -8.32 2.19 21.56
CA GLN A 49 -7.15 3.07 21.69
C GLN A 49 -7.24 4.31 20.78
N MET A 50 -7.82 4.15 19.59
CA MET A 50 -8.06 5.26 18.66
C MET A 50 -9.09 6.25 19.19
N LEU A 51 -10.21 5.75 19.76
CA LEU A 51 -11.23 6.57 20.44
C LEU A 51 -10.67 7.24 21.70
N ALA A 52 -9.69 6.62 22.37
CA ALA A 52 -8.99 7.19 23.51
C ALA A 52 -7.92 8.24 23.13
N ARG A 53 -7.64 8.46 21.83
CA ARG A 53 -6.58 9.36 21.33
C ARG A 53 -5.20 9.05 21.95
N ASP A 54 -4.90 7.77 22.18
CA ASP A 54 -3.59 7.38 22.70
C ASP A 54 -2.48 7.94 21.81
N GLY A 55 -1.53 8.67 22.41
CA GLY A 55 -0.48 9.40 21.69
C GLY A 55 0.36 8.49 20.78
N TRP A 56 0.52 7.22 21.17
CA TRP A 56 1.19 6.20 20.36
C TRP A 56 0.43 5.88 19.06
N PHE A 57 -0.90 5.85 19.13
CA PHE A 57 -1.74 5.53 17.99
C PHE A 57 -1.77 6.70 16.98
N VAL A 58 -1.85 7.93 17.47
CA VAL A 58 -1.72 9.15 16.65
C VAL A 58 -0.33 9.23 15.99
N ALA A 59 0.73 8.92 16.74
CA ALA A 59 2.09 8.88 16.20
C ALA A 59 2.23 7.86 15.05
N SER A 60 1.56 6.71 15.14
CA SER A 60 1.57 5.70 14.07
C SER A 60 1.00 6.22 12.75
N TYR A 61 -0.06 7.04 12.78
CA TYR A 61 -0.62 7.65 11.59
C TYR A 61 0.29 8.69 10.96
N TRP A 62 0.96 9.50 11.79
CA TRP A 62 2.00 10.44 11.33
C TRP A 62 3.17 9.71 10.68
N ILE A 63 3.62 8.60 11.27
CA ILE A 63 4.67 7.75 10.68
C ILE A 63 4.21 7.21 9.33
N MET A 64 2.98 6.69 9.22
CA MET A 64 2.44 6.18 7.95
C MET A 64 2.31 7.28 6.89
N ALA A 65 1.92 8.49 7.27
CA ALA A 65 1.88 9.64 6.37
C ALA A 65 3.29 10.00 5.86
N ALA A 66 4.29 10.03 6.75
CA ALA A 66 5.69 10.27 6.38
C ALA A 66 6.23 9.17 5.44
N VAL A 67 5.91 7.90 5.72
CA VAL A 67 6.26 6.76 4.86
C VAL A 67 5.60 6.88 3.49
N ALA A 68 4.34 7.33 3.42
CA ALA A 68 3.67 7.55 2.14
C ALA A 68 4.34 8.66 1.32
N ILE A 69 4.74 9.77 1.96
CA ILE A 69 5.53 10.83 1.30
C ILE A 69 6.84 10.27 0.75
N ALA A 70 7.57 9.50 1.56
CA ALA A 70 8.79 8.83 1.12
C ALA A 70 8.53 7.87 -0.05
N GLY A 71 7.40 7.16 -0.05
CA GLY A 71 6.95 6.31 -1.16
C GLY A 71 6.66 7.09 -2.44
N VAL A 72 6.01 8.25 -2.35
CA VAL A 72 5.78 9.13 -3.52
C VAL A 72 7.12 9.62 -4.08
N LEU A 73 8.03 10.08 -3.22
CA LEU A 73 9.38 10.49 -3.63
C LEU A 73 10.12 9.32 -4.28
N LEU A 74 10.08 8.13 -3.70
CA LEU A 74 10.71 6.94 -4.26
C LEU A 74 10.16 6.60 -5.66
N ALA A 75 8.84 6.66 -5.84
CA ALA A 75 8.22 6.44 -7.14
C ALA A 75 8.65 7.51 -8.16
N LEU A 76 8.70 8.79 -7.75
CA LEU A 76 9.21 9.89 -8.59
C LEU A 76 10.69 9.71 -8.94
N ALA A 77 11.51 9.18 -8.03
CA ALA A 77 12.92 8.90 -8.27
C ALA A 77 13.13 7.96 -9.47
N THR A 78 12.16 7.09 -9.77
CA THR A 78 12.24 6.16 -10.92
C THR A 78 12.00 6.83 -12.28
N VAL A 79 11.52 8.07 -12.30
CA VAL A 79 11.22 8.82 -13.54
C VAL A 79 11.91 10.18 -13.63
N GLN A 80 12.33 10.75 -12.51
CA GLN A 80 12.99 12.06 -12.47
C GLN A 80 14.52 11.99 -12.59
N PRO A 81 15.17 13.03 -13.15
CA PRO A 81 16.60 13.01 -13.41
C PRO A 81 17.46 12.93 -12.16
N TRP A 82 16.98 13.48 -11.03
CA TRP A 82 17.68 13.41 -9.74
C TRP A 82 17.78 11.98 -9.19
N GLY A 83 16.88 11.08 -9.60
CA GLY A 83 16.94 9.66 -9.22
C GLY A 83 18.13 8.91 -9.80
N ARG A 84 18.83 9.47 -10.81
CA ARG A 84 20.09 8.93 -11.34
C ARG A 84 21.22 8.93 -10.31
N ARG A 85 21.11 9.74 -9.25
CA ARG A 85 22.09 9.77 -8.15
C ARG A 85 21.98 8.55 -7.23
N LEU A 86 20.87 7.82 -7.28
CA LEU A 86 20.63 6.65 -6.42
C LEU A 86 21.07 5.35 -7.12
N PRO A 87 21.61 4.38 -6.37
CA PRO A 87 22.03 3.11 -6.93
C PRO A 87 20.81 2.36 -7.49
N ARG A 88 20.90 1.94 -8.76
CA ARG A 88 19.81 1.23 -9.46
C ARG A 88 19.26 0.04 -8.69
N ARG A 89 20.14 -0.75 -8.03
CA ARG A 89 19.75 -1.92 -7.25
C ARG A 89 18.86 -1.55 -6.07
N LEU A 90 19.12 -0.41 -5.43
CA LEU A 90 18.30 0.08 -4.32
C LEU A 90 16.90 0.47 -4.80
N LEU A 91 16.79 1.26 -5.87
CA LEU A 91 15.49 1.65 -6.43
C LEU A 91 14.67 0.43 -6.87
N LEU A 92 15.29 -0.55 -7.52
CA LEU A 92 14.62 -1.80 -7.91
C LEU A 92 14.23 -2.67 -6.71
N GLY A 93 15.12 -2.80 -5.72
CA GLY A 93 14.86 -3.57 -4.51
C GLY A 93 13.72 -2.97 -3.70
N LEU A 94 13.70 -1.66 -3.51
CA LEU A 94 12.64 -0.97 -2.77
C LEU A 94 11.31 -1.01 -3.52
N THR A 95 11.28 -0.61 -4.80
CA THR A 95 10.02 -0.61 -5.59
C THR A 95 9.46 -2.02 -5.78
N GLY A 96 10.32 -3.00 -6.06
CA GLY A 96 9.93 -4.40 -6.17
C GLY A 96 9.51 -5.01 -4.84
N GLY A 97 10.26 -4.74 -3.77
CA GLY A 97 10.01 -5.24 -2.42
C GLY A 97 8.69 -4.69 -1.85
N ILE A 98 8.46 -3.39 -1.93
CA ILE A 98 7.18 -2.76 -1.52
C ILE A 98 6.02 -3.38 -2.31
N GLY A 99 6.16 -3.52 -3.63
CA GLY A 99 5.15 -4.15 -4.47
C GLY A 99 4.85 -5.60 -4.07
N ALA A 100 5.89 -6.40 -3.82
CA ALA A 100 5.74 -7.78 -3.37
C ALA A 100 5.07 -7.89 -2.00
N LEU A 101 5.45 -7.04 -1.04
CA LEU A 101 4.84 -6.99 0.30
C LEU A 101 3.34 -6.63 0.22
N MET A 102 2.98 -5.67 -0.62
CA MET A 102 1.58 -5.26 -0.84
C MET A 102 0.74 -6.39 -1.45
N VAL A 103 1.29 -7.08 -2.47
CA VAL A 103 0.64 -8.26 -3.06
C VAL A 103 0.51 -9.38 -2.02
N LEU A 104 1.55 -9.65 -1.24
CA LEU A 104 1.52 -10.67 -0.20
C LEU A 104 0.45 -10.36 0.86
N ARG A 105 0.35 -9.10 1.32
CA ARG A 105 -0.71 -8.64 2.23
C ARG A 105 -2.11 -8.81 1.63
N SER A 106 -2.26 -8.57 0.33
CA SER A 106 -3.55 -8.75 -0.35
C SER A 106 -3.95 -10.22 -0.45
N VAL A 107 -3.01 -11.12 -0.74
CA VAL A 107 -3.28 -12.57 -0.82
C VAL A 107 -3.64 -13.15 0.55
N GLY A 108 -2.94 -12.70 1.59
CA GLY A 108 -3.31 -12.93 2.98
C GLY A 108 -2.86 -14.20 3.69
N PRO A 109 -1.62 -14.69 3.48
CA PRO A 109 -1.11 -15.83 4.26
C PRO A 109 -0.95 -15.54 5.76
N VAL A 110 -0.98 -14.27 6.19
CA VAL A 110 -0.82 -13.84 7.59
C VAL A 110 -2.17 -13.58 8.28
N GLY A 111 -3.29 -14.05 7.71
CA GLY A 111 -4.62 -14.00 8.34
C GLY A 111 -5.49 -12.78 8.01
N PHE A 112 -5.04 -11.90 7.12
CA PHE A 112 -5.82 -10.78 6.53
C PHE A 112 -5.57 -10.74 5.03
N GLY A 113 -6.57 -10.43 4.20
CA GLY A 113 -6.48 -10.51 2.75
C GLY A 113 -7.41 -11.57 2.18
N PHE A 114 -7.43 -11.75 0.86
CA PHE A 114 -8.38 -12.64 0.16
C PHE A 114 -8.53 -14.02 0.81
N LEU A 115 -7.43 -14.68 1.14
CA LEU A 115 -7.45 -16.02 1.73
C LEU A 115 -7.87 -15.99 3.20
N GLY A 116 -7.37 -15.03 3.98
CA GLY A 116 -7.72 -14.87 5.40
C GLY A 116 -9.20 -14.55 5.59
N ASP A 117 -9.72 -13.59 4.83
CA ASP A 117 -11.10 -13.15 4.90
C ASP A 117 -12.07 -14.21 4.40
N ALA A 118 -11.72 -14.93 3.33
CA ALA A 118 -12.50 -16.06 2.85
C ALA A 118 -12.61 -17.16 3.90
N LEU A 119 -11.52 -17.49 4.60
CA LEU A 119 -11.53 -18.51 5.67
C LEU A 119 -12.39 -18.09 6.87
N VAL A 120 -12.39 -16.80 7.22
CA VAL A 120 -13.26 -16.25 8.28
C VAL A 120 -14.73 -16.25 7.87
N LEU A 121 -15.03 -15.87 6.63
CA LEU A 121 -16.40 -15.77 6.12
C LEU A 121 -17.03 -17.14 5.82
N THR A 122 -16.23 -18.13 5.42
CA THR A 122 -16.67 -19.52 5.21
C THR A 122 -16.78 -20.31 6.51
N GLY A 123 -16.34 -19.75 7.65
CA GLY A 123 -16.37 -20.42 8.94
C GLY A 123 -15.32 -21.52 9.11
N LEU A 124 -14.41 -21.71 8.14
CA LEU A 124 -13.30 -22.66 8.23
C LEU A 124 -12.25 -22.24 9.27
N ARG A 125 -12.14 -20.94 9.53
CA ARG A 125 -11.34 -20.38 10.62
C ARG A 125 -12.21 -19.44 11.46
N PRO A 126 -13.03 -19.99 12.38
CA PRO A 126 -13.97 -19.18 13.13
C PRO A 126 -13.22 -18.21 14.07
N PRO A 127 -13.56 -16.91 14.06
CA PRO A 127 -13.01 -15.94 15.00
C PRO A 127 -13.51 -16.21 16.43
N PRO A 128 -12.81 -15.72 17.47
CA PRO A 128 -13.28 -15.81 18.85
C PRO A 128 -14.72 -15.29 18.99
N ALA A 129 -15.57 -16.02 19.72
CA ALA A 129 -17.02 -15.79 19.77
C ALA A 129 -17.38 -14.36 20.21
N GLU A 130 -16.60 -13.79 21.14
CA GLU A 130 -16.76 -12.44 21.68
C GLU A 130 -16.68 -11.34 20.61
N HIS A 131 -15.96 -11.58 19.50
CA HIS A 131 -15.71 -10.58 18.45
C HIS A 131 -16.12 -11.09 17.06
N ALA A 132 -16.92 -12.16 16.98
CA ALA A 132 -17.17 -12.86 15.73
C ALA A 132 -17.92 -12.02 14.68
N GLU A 133 -18.85 -11.17 15.11
CA GLU A 133 -19.59 -10.27 14.21
C GLU A 133 -18.71 -9.15 13.66
N LEU A 134 -17.90 -8.53 14.53
CA LEU A 134 -16.92 -7.51 14.13
C LEU A 134 -15.86 -8.10 13.19
N ALA A 135 -15.33 -9.29 13.47
CA ALA A 135 -14.36 -9.96 12.61
C ALA A 135 -14.93 -10.24 11.21
N ARG A 136 -16.20 -10.69 11.11
CA ARG A 136 -16.87 -10.89 9.81
C ARG A 136 -17.15 -9.57 9.09
N HIS A 137 -17.48 -8.50 9.81
CA HIS A 137 -17.69 -7.18 9.22
C HIS A 137 -16.38 -6.63 8.62
N LEU A 138 -15.28 -6.71 9.37
CA LEU A 138 -13.96 -6.26 8.92
C LEU A 138 -13.45 -7.12 7.75
N ALA A 139 -13.65 -8.43 7.78
CA ALA A 139 -13.29 -9.33 6.68
C ALA A 139 -14.04 -8.98 5.37
N ARG A 140 -15.31 -8.56 5.45
CA ARG A 140 -16.04 -8.10 4.25
C ARG A 140 -15.43 -6.83 3.67
N TRP A 141 -15.10 -5.85 4.51
CA TRP A 141 -14.46 -4.62 4.05
C TRP A 141 -13.04 -4.86 3.53
N ASP A 142 -12.26 -5.71 4.20
CA ASP A 142 -10.92 -6.08 3.73
C ASP A 142 -11.01 -6.80 2.38
N LEU A 143 -11.97 -7.70 2.19
CA LEU A 143 -12.15 -8.42 0.93
C LEU A 143 -12.65 -7.51 -0.21
N MET A 144 -13.61 -6.62 0.07
CA MET A 144 -14.29 -5.83 -0.97
C MET A 144 -13.50 -4.59 -1.40
N LEU A 145 -12.80 -3.93 -0.47
CA LEU A 145 -12.15 -2.64 -0.74
C LEU A 145 -10.63 -2.73 -0.62
N TRP A 146 -10.13 -3.25 0.50
CA TRP A 146 -8.70 -3.15 0.82
C TRP A 146 -7.85 -4.15 0.06
N SER A 147 -8.24 -5.42 -0.01
CA SER A 147 -7.51 -6.46 -0.72
C SER A 147 -7.36 -6.14 -2.21
N PRO A 148 -8.42 -5.71 -2.94
CA PRO A 148 -8.28 -5.24 -4.32
C PRO A 148 -7.41 -3.99 -4.42
N PHE A 149 -7.55 -3.04 -3.50
CA PHE A 149 -6.73 -1.83 -3.49
C PHE A 149 -5.24 -2.14 -3.31
N PHE A 150 -4.88 -2.96 -2.31
CA PHE A 150 -3.50 -3.38 -2.05
C PHE A 150 -2.93 -4.20 -3.20
N LEU A 151 -3.74 -5.04 -3.86
CA LEU A 151 -3.33 -5.78 -5.04
C LEU A 151 -2.99 -4.84 -6.20
N ALA A 152 -3.90 -3.92 -6.51
CA ALA A 152 -3.71 -2.94 -7.57
C ALA A 152 -2.49 -2.05 -7.28
N TRP A 153 -2.36 -1.58 -6.04
CA TRP A 153 -1.24 -0.74 -5.61
C TRP A 153 0.09 -1.49 -5.70
N GLY A 154 0.15 -2.73 -5.22
CA GLY A 154 1.32 -3.60 -5.32
C GLY A 154 1.70 -3.91 -6.78
N ALA A 155 0.71 -4.17 -7.63
CA ALA A 155 0.93 -4.37 -9.06
C ALA A 155 1.52 -3.12 -9.74
N LEU A 156 1.07 -1.93 -9.37
CA LEU A 156 1.64 -0.67 -9.87
C LEU A 156 3.10 -0.49 -9.41
N TRP A 157 3.43 -0.81 -8.16
CA TRP A 157 4.82 -0.79 -7.68
C TRP A 157 5.73 -1.75 -8.47
N ILE A 158 5.26 -2.98 -8.72
CA ILE A 158 5.99 -3.96 -9.56
C ILE A 158 6.11 -3.46 -11.00
N ALA A 159 5.06 -2.87 -11.56
CA ALA A 159 5.09 -2.29 -12.91
C ALA A 159 6.09 -1.13 -13.00
N THR A 160 6.15 -0.27 -11.99
CA THR A 160 7.13 0.81 -11.86
C THR A 160 8.56 0.26 -11.83
N ALA A 161 8.81 -0.77 -11.01
CA ALA A 161 10.11 -1.46 -10.97
C ALA A 161 10.49 -2.05 -12.34
N ARG A 162 9.56 -2.72 -13.01
CA ARG A 162 9.76 -3.34 -14.33
C ARG A 162 10.05 -2.29 -15.42
N GLN A 163 9.29 -1.19 -15.44
CA GLN A 163 9.51 -0.10 -16.39
C GLN A 163 10.88 0.58 -16.17
N PHE A 164 11.25 0.82 -14.91
CA PHE A 164 12.55 1.37 -14.55
C PHE A 164 13.71 0.44 -14.95
N ALA A 165 13.56 -0.88 -14.70
CA ALA A 165 14.55 -1.88 -15.09
C ALA A 165 14.77 -1.93 -16.61
N ARG A 166 13.70 -1.83 -17.41
CA ARG A 166 13.77 -1.82 -18.88
C ARG A 166 14.48 -0.56 -19.38
N ARG A 167 14.08 0.63 -18.91
CA ARG A 167 14.66 1.92 -19.34
C ARG A 167 16.17 2.02 -19.05
N THR A 168 16.59 1.53 -17.89
CA THR A 168 18.01 1.54 -17.48
C THR A 168 18.86 0.46 -18.15
N ARG A 169 18.24 -0.59 -18.72
CA ARG A 169 18.97 -1.62 -19.48
C ARG A 169 19.30 -1.14 -20.88
N THR A 170 18.35 -0.46 -21.54
CA THR A 170 18.56 0.14 -22.86
C THR A 170 19.68 1.17 -22.83
N SER A 171 19.72 2.06 -21.83
CA SER A 171 20.77 3.08 -21.73
C SER A 171 22.18 2.52 -21.47
N ARG A 172 22.34 1.24 -21.15
CA ARG A 172 23.64 0.59 -20.92
C ARG A 172 24.18 -0.10 -22.18
N ILE A 173 23.32 -0.35 -23.18
CA ILE A 173 23.72 -0.97 -24.45
C ILE A 173 24.22 0.10 -25.44
N ASP A 174 23.76 1.34 -25.28
CA ASP A 174 24.12 2.48 -26.14
C ASP A 174 25.39 3.24 -25.69
N THR A 175 26.19 2.66 -24.78
CA THR A 175 27.48 3.18 -24.26
C THR A 175 28.54 2.11 -24.30
#